data_AF-A0AAP3DJB9-F1
#
_entry.id   AF-A0AAP3DJB9-F1
#
_cell.length_a   1.000
_cell.length_b   1.000
_cell.length_c   1.000
_cell.angle_alpha   90.00
_cell.angle_beta   90.00
_cell.angle_gamma   90.00
#
_symmetry.space_group_name_H-M   'P 1'
#
loop_
_entity.id
_entity.type
_entity.pdbx_description
1 polymer ?
#
loop_
_entity_poly.entity_id
_entity_poly.type
_entity_poly.pdbx_seq_one_letter_code
_entity_poly.pdbx_strand_id
1 'polypeptide(L)'
;MEWLQLLKSRGFTKGRENPNTVDYSNQLKKEVIEQFVTDFSSSWETEFVLYLDDDHSLSLPTEKSLLSDTLDQCYETVDVKIEIKKSRIVSSSLLSAYNIHIFSQADVFIKSLNKLSFAKMDQCIFNEISQPVYIIIYDQPEYSIPVINEFIAIGDINILNKTFEEPEKRFKKIQDKIKNRNENIRWNREISMLSPDVYFFDEGVANELTQFFNRKAAKMCVAFTALNTEYSDESQTYFSTYSGLKQTKFQLVIPDECEKDHIERIYSLYTWAYSEKTADKIGLIQNIINIHVKEETNPNLGSLLNNINEIFEMVKENYRVYIQKSVKSYLDERKQVEDFIRTTSSEIGKQISGLTDIVTKNLFGLLGTAITTVIGFNKPENQAYIPWILYVYSFFSISLAIYYSTLANANKKVINEVYKKRINDYKKIFLEDRIDQITGNSIDQQMEIFNRYLHWTVWPSILISLIVFLIGLMCHGFFSWIYTESPHIIEKVIQLLTLL
;
A
#
# COMPACT_ATOMS: atom_id res chain seq x y z
N MET A 1 7.43 47.45 16.35
CA MET A 1 6.43 47.74 17.41
C MET A 1 6.92 48.92 18.23
N GLU A 2 6.47 50.13 17.92
CA GLU A 2 6.91 51.37 18.58
C GLU A 2 6.49 51.42 20.06
N TRP A 3 5.27 50.97 20.37
CA TRP A 3 4.73 50.92 21.74
C TRP A 3 5.61 50.10 22.71
N LEU A 4 6.20 48.98 22.24
CA LEU A 4 7.05 48.13 23.08
C LEU A 4 8.40 48.80 23.37
N GLN A 5 8.97 49.50 22.38
CA GLN A 5 10.20 50.27 22.59
C GLN A 5 9.97 51.43 23.56
N LEU A 6 8.79 52.09 23.47
CA LEU A 6 8.39 53.12 24.42
C LEU A 6 8.35 52.57 25.86
N LEU A 7 7.67 51.44 26.09
CA LEU A 7 7.62 50.79 27.40
C LEU A 7 9.02 50.47 27.96
N LYS A 8 9.89 49.87 27.14
CA LYS A 8 11.27 49.55 27.53
C LYS A 8 12.09 50.80 27.86
N SER A 9 11.98 51.86 27.05
CA SER A 9 12.69 53.13 27.27
C SER A 9 12.27 53.83 28.56
N ARG A 10 11.03 53.60 29.00
CA ARG A 10 10.47 54.15 30.24
C ARG A 10 10.70 53.26 31.45
N GLY A 11 11.38 52.11 31.29
CA GLY A 11 11.72 51.20 32.37
C GLY A 11 10.61 50.23 32.78
N PHE A 12 9.55 50.08 31.98
CA PHE A 12 8.50 49.11 32.29
C PHE A 12 9.03 47.69 32.25
N THR A 13 8.68 46.94 33.28
CA THR A 13 8.98 45.51 33.39
C THR A 13 7.73 44.71 33.05
N LYS A 14 7.92 43.56 32.42
CA LYS A 14 6.83 42.64 32.12
C LYS A 14 6.31 42.03 33.42
N GLY A 15 5.00 42.14 33.64
CA GLY A 15 4.27 41.52 34.74
C GLY A 15 3.71 40.14 34.34
N ARG A 16 2.45 39.89 34.72
CA ARG A 16 1.77 38.63 34.41
C ARG A 16 1.37 38.58 32.94
N GLU A 17 1.48 37.41 32.32
CA GLU A 17 1.04 37.17 30.95
C GLU A 17 0.16 35.91 30.89
N ASN A 18 -1.02 36.05 30.29
CA ASN A 18 -1.97 34.98 30.03
C ASN A 18 -2.24 34.88 28.51
N PRO A 19 -2.98 33.87 28.02
CA PRO A 19 -3.29 33.76 26.58
C PRO A 19 -4.01 34.98 25.98
N ASN A 20 -4.75 35.74 26.81
CA ASN A 20 -5.58 36.86 26.35
C ASN A 20 -5.00 38.24 26.65
N THR A 21 -4.18 38.36 27.70
CA THR A 21 -3.69 39.65 28.21
C THR A 21 -2.21 39.58 28.58
N VAL A 22 -1.56 40.75 28.53
CA VAL A 22 -0.18 40.94 29.02
C VAL A 22 -0.10 42.21 29.83
N ASP A 23 0.55 42.11 30.99
CA ASP A 23 0.70 43.22 31.92
C ASP A 23 2.12 43.77 31.87
N TYR A 24 2.26 45.09 31.97
CA TYR A 24 3.53 45.79 32.15
C TYR A 24 3.43 46.71 33.36
N SER A 25 4.42 46.66 34.25
CA SER A 25 4.43 47.43 35.50
C SER A 25 5.70 48.25 35.66
N ASN A 26 5.56 49.45 36.23
CA ASN A 26 6.67 50.31 36.62
C ASN A 26 6.26 51.30 37.71
N GLN A 27 7.25 51.87 38.40
CA GLN A 27 7.06 53.03 39.27
C GLN A 27 7.40 54.31 38.52
N LEU A 28 6.42 55.21 38.43
CA LEU A 28 6.59 56.50 37.77
C LEU A 28 6.23 57.65 38.72
N LYS A 29 6.91 58.79 38.55
CA LYS A 29 6.50 60.03 39.20
C LYS A 29 5.23 60.54 38.57
N LYS A 30 4.29 61.03 39.39
CA LYS A 30 2.99 61.58 38.96
C LYS A 30 3.09 62.54 37.77
N GLU A 31 4.06 63.44 37.77
CA GLU A 31 4.30 64.45 36.72
C GLU A 31 4.55 63.87 35.32
N VAL A 32 5.02 62.64 35.23
CA VAL A 32 5.42 62.00 33.95
C VAL A 32 4.31 61.12 33.38
N ILE A 33 3.29 60.77 34.19
CA ILE A 33 2.26 59.79 33.83
C ILE A 33 1.35 60.31 32.72
N GLU A 34 0.92 61.58 32.76
CA GLU A 34 0.07 62.15 31.70
C GLU A 34 0.77 62.18 30.34
N GLN A 35 2.06 62.56 30.33
CA GLN A 35 2.88 62.55 29.11
C GLN A 35 3.04 61.12 28.61
N PHE A 36 3.36 60.19 29.51
CA PHE A 36 3.50 58.78 29.17
C PHE A 36 2.22 58.18 28.58
N VAL A 37 1.06 58.43 29.19
CA VAL A 37 -0.24 57.94 28.71
C VAL A 37 -0.55 58.51 27.32
N THR A 38 -0.20 59.78 27.08
CA THR A 38 -0.38 60.42 25.77
C THR A 38 0.54 59.80 24.72
N ASP A 39 1.83 59.64 25.03
CA ASP A 39 2.80 58.97 24.16
C ASP A 39 2.35 57.53 23.84
N PHE A 40 1.96 56.77 24.86
CA PHE A 40 1.57 55.36 24.71
C PHE A 40 0.28 55.22 23.90
N SER A 41 -0.74 56.03 24.21
CA SER A 41 -2.01 56.03 23.45
C SER A 41 -1.80 56.36 21.98
N SER A 42 -0.85 57.24 21.66
CA SER A 42 -0.50 57.56 20.27
C SER A 42 0.15 56.39 19.52
N SER A 43 0.95 55.56 20.21
CA SER A 43 1.64 54.42 19.60
C SER A 43 0.81 53.13 19.54
N TRP A 44 -0.17 52.98 20.44
CA TRP A 44 -0.97 51.76 20.60
C TRP A 44 -2.32 51.84 19.88
N GLU A 45 -2.87 53.05 19.73
CA GLU A 45 -4.08 53.38 18.95
C GLU A 45 -5.37 52.63 19.33
N THR A 46 -5.31 51.68 20.26
CA THR A 46 -6.42 50.82 20.67
C THR A 46 -6.63 50.87 22.18
N GLU A 47 -7.70 50.22 22.66
CA GLU A 47 -8.07 50.25 24.07
C GLU A 47 -7.10 49.43 24.95
N PHE A 48 -6.69 49.99 26.09
CA PHE A 48 -5.88 49.35 27.12
C PHE A 48 -6.37 49.76 28.52
N VAL A 49 -6.07 48.96 29.53
CA VAL A 49 -6.44 49.27 30.92
C VAL A 49 -5.20 49.74 31.68
N LEU A 50 -5.30 50.91 32.32
CA LEU A 50 -4.27 51.49 33.16
C LEU A 50 -4.70 51.34 34.63
N TYR A 51 -3.86 50.69 35.44
CA TYR A 51 -4.01 50.59 36.87
C TYR A 51 -3.00 51.51 37.56
N LEU A 52 -3.46 52.24 38.58
CA LEU A 52 -2.68 53.17 39.39
C LEU A 52 -2.82 52.79 40.88
N ASP A 53 -1.70 52.50 41.53
CA ASP A 53 -1.60 52.08 42.94
C ASP A 53 -2.51 50.87 43.31
N ASP A 54 -2.79 50.00 42.33
CA ASP A 54 -3.71 48.85 42.38
C ASP A 54 -5.19 49.16 42.74
N ASP A 55 -5.49 50.36 43.23
CA ASP A 55 -6.82 50.78 43.69
C ASP A 55 -7.66 51.49 42.62
N HIS A 56 -7.01 52.03 41.57
CA HIS A 56 -7.69 52.79 40.52
C HIS A 56 -7.41 52.17 39.15
N SER A 57 -8.45 51.93 38.35
CA SER A 57 -8.33 51.42 36.98
C SER A 57 -9.06 52.29 35.98
N LEU A 58 -8.42 52.60 34.85
CA LEU A 58 -8.96 53.41 33.77
C LEU A 58 -8.86 52.67 32.43
N SER A 59 -9.94 52.64 31.66
CA SER A 59 -9.98 52.10 30.30
C SER A 59 -9.68 53.22 29.29
N LEU A 60 -8.46 53.26 28.79
CA LEU A 60 -7.97 54.30 27.89
C LEU A 60 -8.00 53.81 26.43
N PRO A 61 -8.33 54.67 25.45
CA PRO A 61 -8.48 56.13 25.56
C PRO A 61 -9.87 56.63 26.01
N THR A 62 -10.86 55.75 26.19
CA THR A 62 -12.26 56.12 26.47
C THR A 62 -12.42 57.00 27.71
N GLU A 63 -11.68 56.70 28.78
CA GLU A 63 -11.76 57.37 30.08
C GLU A 63 -10.66 58.41 30.29
N LYS A 64 -10.06 58.94 29.20
CA LYS A 64 -8.93 59.88 29.30
C LYS A 64 -9.25 61.15 30.10
N SER A 65 -10.51 61.60 30.10
CA SER A 65 -10.93 62.77 30.88
C SER A 65 -10.86 62.56 32.39
N LEU A 66 -10.87 61.32 32.87
CA LEU A 66 -10.80 60.97 34.30
C LEU A 66 -9.36 60.83 34.81
N LEU A 67 -8.36 60.91 33.93
CA LEU A 67 -6.97 60.65 34.26
C LEU A 67 -6.40 61.66 35.28
N SER A 68 -6.65 62.95 35.07
CA SER A 68 -6.18 64.01 35.99
C SER A 68 -6.79 63.85 37.38
N ASP A 69 -8.10 63.61 37.43
CA ASP A 69 -8.87 63.48 38.67
C ASP A 69 -8.45 62.23 39.47
N THR A 70 -8.07 61.17 38.76
CA THR A 70 -7.55 59.93 39.37
C THR A 70 -6.11 60.11 39.86
N LEU A 71 -5.25 60.79 39.09
CA LEU A 71 -3.87 61.09 39.49
C LEU A 71 -3.81 62.00 40.72
N ASP A 72 -4.81 62.85 40.94
CA ASP A 72 -4.95 63.67 42.16
C ASP A 72 -5.20 62.88 43.44
N GLN A 73 -5.61 61.62 43.32
CA GLN A 73 -5.85 60.72 44.44
C GLN A 73 -4.64 59.79 44.73
N CYS A 74 -3.67 59.72 43.82
CA CYS A 74 -2.48 58.87 43.94
C CYS A 74 -1.32 59.54 44.69
N TYR A 75 -0.33 58.73 45.11
CA TYR A 75 0.90 59.20 45.75
C TYR A 75 1.85 59.93 44.76
N GLU A 76 2.91 60.60 45.26
CA GLU A 76 3.91 61.27 44.38
C GLU A 76 4.61 60.29 43.42
N THR A 77 4.86 59.07 43.90
CA THR A 77 5.35 57.94 43.10
C THR A 77 4.21 56.94 43.02
N VAL A 78 3.81 56.60 41.80
CA VAL A 78 2.64 55.76 41.52
C VAL A 78 3.10 54.44 40.95
N ASP A 79 2.55 53.34 41.46
CA ASP A 79 2.67 52.03 40.84
C ASP A 79 1.75 51.98 39.62
N VAL A 80 2.35 52.05 38.43
CA VAL A 80 1.64 52.07 37.16
C VAL A 80 1.68 50.68 36.54
N LYS A 81 0.51 50.11 36.27
CA LYS A 81 0.36 48.84 35.56
C LYS A 81 -0.51 49.01 34.32
N ILE A 82 -0.06 48.52 33.18
CA ILE A 82 -0.79 48.53 31.91
C ILE A 82 -1.15 47.10 31.55
N GLU A 83 -2.45 46.84 31.40
CA GLU A 83 -2.97 45.59 30.84
C GLU A 83 -3.37 45.79 29.38
N ILE A 84 -2.77 44.98 28.51
CA ILE A 84 -3.02 45.01 27.07
C ILE A 84 -3.76 43.74 26.66
N LYS A 85 -4.89 43.89 25.95
CA LYS A 85 -5.59 42.77 25.32
C LYS A 85 -4.89 42.35 24.03
N LYS A 86 -4.43 41.10 23.96
CA LYS A 86 -3.68 40.56 22.82
C LYS A 86 -4.48 40.56 21.51
N SER A 87 -5.80 40.39 21.59
CA SER A 87 -6.70 40.49 20.43
C SER A 87 -6.71 41.86 19.76
N ARG A 88 -6.17 42.90 20.41
CA ARG A 88 -6.02 44.24 19.83
C ARG A 88 -4.68 44.44 19.11
N ILE A 89 -3.71 43.53 19.27
CA ILE A 89 -2.41 43.58 18.57
C ILE A 89 -2.58 43.32 17.07
N VAL A 90 -3.57 42.51 16.69
CA VAL A 90 -3.81 42.06 15.31
C VAL A 90 -5.24 42.42 14.90
N SER A 91 -5.46 42.68 13.61
CA SER A 91 -6.78 43.01 13.09
C SER A 91 -7.79 41.88 13.32
N SER A 92 -9.05 42.24 13.60
CA SER A 92 -10.14 41.28 13.84
C SER A 92 -10.40 40.34 12.66
N SER A 93 -10.16 40.81 11.43
CA SER A 93 -10.30 40.00 10.22
C SER A 93 -9.32 38.81 10.19
N LEU A 94 -8.06 39.03 10.58
CA LEU A 94 -7.03 37.98 10.61
C LEU A 94 -7.30 36.95 11.72
N LEU A 95 -7.80 37.41 12.87
CA LEU A 95 -8.19 36.53 13.98
C LEU A 95 -9.34 35.58 13.63
N SER A 96 -10.15 35.90 12.62
CA SER A 96 -11.22 35.03 12.14
C SER A 96 -10.79 34.02 11.08
N ALA A 97 -9.72 34.33 10.33
CA ALA A 97 -9.23 33.51 9.22
C ALA A 97 -8.13 32.52 9.63
N TYR A 98 -7.46 32.78 10.75
CA TYR A 98 -6.29 32.03 11.17
C TYR A 98 -6.28 31.76 12.68
N ASN A 99 -5.61 30.68 13.06
CA ASN A 99 -5.29 30.39 14.46
C ASN A 99 -4.07 31.24 14.88
N ILE A 100 -4.28 32.38 15.55
CA ILE A 100 -3.19 33.30 15.92
C ILE A 100 -2.93 33.24 17.43
N HIS A 101 -1.69 32.95 17.79
CA HIS A 101 -1.19 32.91 19.17
C HIS A 101 -0.14 33.99 19.35
N ILE A 102 -0.34 34.91 20.30
CA ILE A 102 0.56 36.04 20.52
C ILE A 102 1.13 35.96 21.93
N PHE A 103 2.45 35.91 22.02
CA PHE A 103 3.16 35.86 23.29
C PHE A 103 4.36 36.79 23.27
N SER A 104 4.71 37.33 24.44
CA SER A 104 5.89 38.18 24.52
C SER A 104 7.17 37.34 24.38
N GLN A 105 7.23 36.20 25.07
CA GLN A 105 8.38 35.30 25.12
C GLN A 105 7.95 33.86 24.86
N ALA A 106 8.82 33.09 24.23
CA ALA A 106 8.58 31.68 23.89
C ALA A 106 8.40 30.78 25.12
N ASP A 107 9.14 31.02 26.20
CA ASP A 107 9.12 30.20 27.41
C ASP A 107 7.73 30.19 28.08
N VAL A 108 7.02 31.33 28.07
CA VAL A 108 5.65 31.46 28.59
C VAL A 108 4.70 30.58 27.81
N PHE A 109 4.81 30.61 26.47
CA PHE A 109 3.99 29.76 25.60
C PHE A 109 4.30 28.28 25.85
N ILE A 110 5.57 27.89 25.88
CA ILE A 110 5.99 26.50 26.13
C ILE A 110 5.50 25.99 27.49
N LYS A 111 5.61 26.81 28.55
CA LYS A 111 5.09 26.47 29.89
C LYS A 111 3.57 26.24 29.89
N SER A 112 2.82 26.98 29.06
CA SER A 112 1.38 26.80 28.92
C SER A 112 1.03 25.47 28.25
N LEU A 113 1.80 25.05 27.25
CA LEU A 113 1.55 23.81 26.49
C LEU A 113 2.07 22.55 27.20
N ASN A 114 3.16 22.65 27.97
CA ASN A 114 3.79 21.47 28.59
C ASN A 114 2.90 20.72 29.58
N LYS A 115 1.88 21.39 30.13
CA LYS A 115 0.92 20.81 31.09
C LYS A 115 -0.26 20.10 30.42
N LEU A 116 -0.37 20.19 29.08
CA LEU A 116 -1.51 19.67 28.34
C LEU A 116 -1.25 18.28 27.78
N SER A 117 -2.30 17.47 27.72
CA SER A 117 -2.33 16.23 26.92
C SER A 117 -2.24 16.58 25.43
N PHE A 118 -1.86 15.64 24.55
CA PHE A 118 -1.74 15.90 23.12
C PHE A 118 -3.06 16.40 22.52
N ALA A 119 -4.20 15.78 22.86
CA ALA A 119 -5.50 16.21 22.36
C ALA A 119 -5.87 17.64 22.82
N LYS A 120 -5.58 18.00 24.08
CA LYS A 120 -5.82 19.36 24.59
C LYS A 120 -4.87 20.37 23.97
N MET A 121 -3.63 19.98 23.70
CA MET A 121 -2.65 20.80 23.00
C MET A 121 -3.11 21.09 21.56
N ASP A 122 -3.56 20.05 20.84
CA ASP A 122 -4.09 20.18 19.49
C ASP A 122 -5.28 21.16 19.48
N GLN A 123 -6.23 21.02 20.41
CA GLN A 123 -7.36 21.95 20.56
C GLN A 123 -6.93 23.38 20.92
N CYS A 124 -5.88 23.52 21.72
CA CYS A 124 -5.39 24.84 22.14
C CYS A 124 -4.66 25.55 21.01
N ILE A 125 -3.90 24.84 20.19
CA ILE A 125 -3.14 25.40 19.06
C ILE A 125 -4.05 25.62 17.85
N PHE A 126 -4.92 24.65 17.57
CA PHE A 126 -5.86 24.65 16.45
C PHE A 126 -7.29 24.77 16.95
N ASN A 127 -7.80 26.00 17.04
CA ASN A 127 -9.23 26.22 17.32
C ASN A 127 -10.08 25.64 16.17
N GLU A 128 -9.64 25.90 14.94
CA GLU A 128 -10.15 25.25 13.73
C GLU A 128 -9.02 24.50 13.03
N ILE A 129 -9.14 23.18 12.91
CA ILE A 129 -8.10 22.32 12.31
C ILE A 129 -7.81 22.71 10.87
N SER A 130 -8.79 23.22 10.11
CA SER A 130 -8.63 23.61 8.71
C SER A 130 -7.91 24.95 8.49
N GLN A 131 -7.59 25.67 9.56
CA GLN A 131 -6.92 26.96 9.48
C GLN A 131 -5.44 26.83 9.85
N PRO A 132 -4.52 27.49 9.13
CA PRO A 132 -3.12 27.50 9.50
C PRO A 132 -2.89 28.31 10.78
N VAL A 133 -1.73 28.09 11.41
CA VAL A 133 -1.39 28.65 12.71
C VAL A 133 -0.25 29.66 12.59
N TYR A 134 -0.42 30.82 13.21
CA TYR A 134 0.64 31.81 13.40
C TYR A 134 0.96 31.96 14.88
N ILE A 135 2.22 31.77 15.24
CA ILE A 135 2.75 31.98 16.60
C ILE A 135 3.67 33.20 16.54
N ILE A 136 3.22 34.28 17.19
CA ILE A 136 3.89 35.57 17.19
C ILE A 136 4.63 35.76 18.52
N ILE A 137 5.96 35.87 18.44
CA ILE A 137 6.83 36.21 19.57
C ILE A 137 7.47 37.57 19.30
N TYR A 138 7.16 38.57 20.12
CA TYR A 138 7.50 39.96 19.81
C TYR A 138 8.62 40.57 20.69
N ASP A 139 8.96 39.94 21.82
CA ASP A 139 9.94 40.49 22.79
C ASP A 139 11.33 39.82 22.69
N GLN A 140 11.53 38.93 21.72
CA GLN A 140 12.77 38.18 21.53
C GLN A 140 13.32 38.37 20.10
N PRO A 141 14.52 38.96 19.92
CA PRO A 141 15.07 39.26 18.60
C PRO A 141 15.25 38.03 17.69
N GLU A 142 15.49 36.86 18.27
CA GLU A 142 15.66 35.58 17.57
C GLU A 142 14.47 35.22 16.67
N TYR A 143 13.27 35.71 16.99
CA TYR A 143 12.05 35.46 16.22
C TYR A 143 11.81 36.45 15.08
N SER A 144 12.70 37.42 14.87
CA SER A 144 12.65 38.30 13.69
C SER A 144 12.86 37.52 12.39
N ILE A 145 13.53 36.36 12.46
CA ILE A 145 13.68 35.44 11.33
C ILE A 145 12.52 34.44 11.37
N PRO A 146 11.58 34.49 10.41
CA PRO A 146 10.41 33.62 10.40
C PRO A 146 10.78 32.18 10.06
N VAL A 147 10.23 31.22 10.82
CA VAL A 147 10.34 29.77 10.57
C VAL A 147 8.95 29.22 10.28
N ILE A 148 8.80 28.46 9.19
CA ILE A 148 7.50 27.98 8.72
C ILE A 148 7.62 26.51 8.32
N ASN A 149 6.64 25.70 8.73
CA ASN A 149 6.42 24.37 8.18
C ASN A 149 5.09 24.33 7.38
N GLU A 150 4.59 23.14 7.07
CA GLU A 150 3.34 22.99 6.30
C GLU A 150 2.08 23.57 7.02
N PHE A 151 2.11 23.82 8.33
CA PHE A 151 0.90 24.14 9.13
C PHE A 151 1.06 25.32 10.10
N ILE A 152 2.28 25.57 10.58
CA ILE A 152 2.62 26.48 11.65
C ILE A 152 3.71 27.43 11.16
N ALA A 153 3.47 28.72 11.37
CA ALA A 153 4.40 29.81 11.10
C ALA A 153 4.78 30.48 12.42
N ILE A 154 6.07 30.60 12.69
CA ILE A 154 6.63 31.15 13.93
C ILE A 154 7.50 32.36 13.58
N GLY A 155 7.27 33.49 14.23
CA GLY A 155 8.12 34.67 14.05
C GLY A 155 7.62 35.89 14.82
N ASP A 156 8.12 37.06 14.45
CA ASP A 156 7.59 38.35 14.90
C ASP A 156 6.28 38.69 14.17
N ILE A 157 5.74 39.89 14.39
CA ILE A 157 4.46 40.31 13.77
C ILE A 157 4.49 40.31 12.23
N ASN A 158 5.68 40.39 11.61
CA ASN A 158 5.82 40.39 10.16
C ASN A 158 5.53 39.02 9.53
N ILE A 159 5.45 37.95 10.35
CA ILE A 159 5.08 36.60 9.89
C ILE A 159 3.71 36.59 9.20
N LEU A 160 2.80 37.48 9.59
CA LEU A 160 1.45 37.59 9.03
C LEU A 160 1.45 37.93 7.54
N ASN A 161 2.57 38.45 7.00
CA ASN A 161 2.73 38.72 5.57
C ASN A 161 3.00 37.44 4.75
N LYS A 162 3.35 36.34 5.39
CA LYS A 162 3.62 35.06 4.73
C LYS A 162 2.34 34.23 4.65
N THR A 163 2.06 33.68 3.49
CA THR A 163 0.87 32.86 3.22
C THR A 163 1.21 31.39 3.13
N PHE A 164 0.24 30.55 3.49
CA PHE A 164 0.32 29.10 3.32
C PHE A 164 -0.22 28.70 1.95
N GLU A 165 0.53 27.87 1.22
CA GLU A 165 0.09 27.36 -0.09
C GLU A 165 -0.87 26.18 0.08
N GLU A 166 -2.07 26.26 -0.50
CA GLU A 166 -3.05 25.16 -0.60
C GLU A 166 -3.36 24.43 0.74
N PRO A 167 -3.86 25.14 1.77
CA PRO A 167 -4.11 24.56 3.10
C PRO A 167 -5.01 23.32 3.06
N GLU A 168 -6.06 23.32 2.23
CA GLU A 168 -7.04 22.23 2.14
C GLU A 168 -6.41 20.88 1.75
N LYS A 169 -5.48 20.87 0.79
CA LYS A 169 -4.80 19.63 0.36
C LYS A 169 -3.94 19.05 1.47
N ARG A 170 -3.27 19.93 2.24
CA ARG A 170 -2.43 19.54 3.37
C ARG A 170 -3.25 18.86 4.47
N PHE A 171 -4.42 19.43 4.80
CA PHE A 171 -5.32 18.83 5.79
C PHE A 171 -5.89 17.49 5.35
N LYS A 172 -6.21 17.33 4.05
CA LYS A 172 -6.64 16.04 3.51
C LYS A 172 -5.57 14.95 3.69
N LYS A 173 -4.30 15.27 3.40
CA LYS A 173 -3.16 14.35 3.59
C LYS A 173 -3.03 13.89 5.05
N ILE A 174 -3.23 14.79 6.02
CA ILE A 174 -3.24 14.44 7.45
C ILE A 174 -4.41 13.51 7.76
N GLN A 175 -5.61 13.82 7.28
CA GLN A 175 -6.80 13.00 7.53
C GLN A 175 -6.62 11.57 7.00
N ASP A 176 -6.04 11.42 5.81
CA ASP A 176 -5.73 10.11 5.23
C ASP A 176 -4.73 9.32 6.11
N LYS A 177 -3.69 9.98 6.64
CA LYS A 177 -2.74 9.35 7.57
C LYS A 177 -3.38 8.97 8.92
N ILE A 178 -4.25 9.82 9.47
CA ILE A 178 -5.01 9.54 10.69
C ILE A 178 -5.95 8.35 10.48
N LYS A 179 -6.61 8.28 9.32
CA LYS A 179 -7.46 7.14 8.95
C LYS A 179 -6.63 5.86 8.87
N ASN A 180 -5.52 5.86 8.14
CA ASN A 180 -4.60 4.71 8.06
C ASN A 180 -4.09 4.30 9.44
N ARG A 181 -3.77 5.26 10.32
CA ARG A 181 -3.39 4.98 11.71
C ARG A 181 -4.50 4.23 12.44
N ASN A 182 -5.73 4.73 12.39
CA ASN A 182 -6.87 4.14 13.09
C ASN A 182 -7.21 2.71 12.60
N GLU A 183 -6.92 2.41 11.34
CA GLU A 183 -7.10 1.07 10.77
C GLU A 183 -6.02 0.07 11.23
N ASN A 184 -4.81 0.55 11.55
CA ASN A 184 -3.65 -0.30 11.80
C ASN A 184 -3.18 -0.33 13.27
N ILE A 185 -3.58 0.64 14.10
CA ILE A 185 -3.11 0.80 15.48
C ILE A 185 -4.30 0.83 16.44
N ARG A 186 -4.19 0.12 17.56
CA ARG A 186 -5.25 0.06 18.59
C ARG A 186 -5.02 1.14 19.63
N TRP A 187 -5.87 2.16 19.65
CA TRP A 187 -5.79 3.25 20.62
C TRP A 187 -6.84 3.09 21.71
N ASN A 188 -6.43 3.31 22.97
CA ASN A 188 -7.31 3.21 24.13
C ASN A 188 -7.56 4.62 24.68
N ARG A 189 -8.67 5.24 24.24
CA ARG A 189 -9.11 6.63 24.52
C ARG A 189 -8.18 7.73 23.95
N GLU A 190 -8.79 8.87 23.62
CA GLU A 190 -8.27 10.02 22.84
C GLU A 190 -7.91 9.72 21.37
N ILE A 191 -8.94 9.81 20.51
CA ILE A 191 -8.86 9.55 19.05
C ILE A 191 -8.32 10.79 18.28
N SER A 192 -8.29 11.97 18.91
CA SER A 192 -8.17 13.26 18.22
C SER A 192 -6.75 13.81 18.13
N MET A 193 -5.71 12.98 18.22
CA MET A 193 -4.35 13.45 17.99
C MET A 193 -4.09 13.70 16.51
N LEU A 194 -3.57 14.89 16.19
CA LEU A 194 -3.05 15.24 14.89
C LEU A 194 -1.82 14.40 14.53
N SER A 195 -1.36 14.51 13.28
CA SER A 195 -0.20 13.78 12.79
C SER A 195 1.12 14.45 13.20
N PRO A 196 2.24 13.70 13.38
CA PRO A 196 3.56 14.27 13.55
C PRO A 196 3.96 15.32 12.50
N ASP A 197 3.41 15.21 11.28
CA ASP A 197 3.66 16.15 10.17
C ASP A 197 3.26 17.59 10.50
N VAL A 198 2.30 17.78 11.41
CA VAL A 198 1.83 19.12 11.81
C VAL A 198 2.90 19.90 12.58
N TYR A 199 3.69 19.19 13.38
CA TYR A 199 4.60 19.78 14.36
C TYR A 199 6.06 19.76 13.93
N PHE A 200 6.40 18.96 12.93
CA PHE A 200 7.79 18.81 12.51
C PHE A 200 8.27 19.99 11.66
N PHE A 201 9.49 20.47 11.93
CA PHE A 201 10.20 21.53 11.20
C PHE A 201 11.52 20.96 10.67
N ASP A 202 11.61 20.81 9.34
CA ASP A 202 12.75 20.22 8.63
C ASP A 202 13.90 21.22 8.47
N GLU A 203 13.58 22.44 8.03
CA GLU A 203 14.53 23.48 7.66
C GLU A 203 14.35 24.74 8.53
N GLY A 204 15.45 25.29 9.06
CA GLY A 204 15.42 26.61 9.71
C GLY A 204 16.45 26.84 10.83
N VAL A 205 16.52 28.08 11.29
CA VAL A 205 17.24 28.47 12.51
C VAL A 205 16.56 27.77 13.69
N ALA A 206 17.31 26.93 14.40
CA ALA A 206 16.82 26.24 15.58
C ALA A 206 16.54 27.27 16.69
N ASN A 207 15.26 27.54 16.95
CA ASN A 207 14.80 28.31 18.09
C ASN A 207 14.11 27.39 19.13
N GLU A 208 13.88 27.90 20.34
CA GLU A 208 13.30 27.13 21.44
C GLU A 208 11.95 26.48 21.06
N LEU A 209 11.09 27.19 20.32
CA LEU A 209 9.78 26.69 19.88
C LEU A 209 9.89 25.56 18.87
N THR A 210 10.75 25.69 17.86
CA THR A 210 10.97 24.63 16.85
C THR A 210 11.53 23.37 17.50
N GLN A 211 12.44 23.50 18.47
CA GLN A 211 12.95 22.36 19.23
C GLN A 211 11.86 21.71 20.07
N PHE A 212 11.00 22.51 20.73
CA PHE A 212 9.84 22.02 21.46
C PHE A 212 8.90 21.23 20.56
N PHE A 213 8.52 21.77 19.40
CA PHE A 213 7.61 21.10 18.47
C PHE A 213 8.23 19.85 17.84
N ASN A 214 9.52 19.87 17.48
CA ASN A 214 10.23 18.70 16.96
C ASN A 214 10.33 17.58 17.99
N ARG A 215 10.58 17.90 19.28
CA ARG A 215 10.51 16.92 20.37
C ARG A 215 9.10 16.35 20.53
N LYS A 216 8.05 17.16 20.38
CA LYS A 216 6.66 16.66 20.41
C LYS A 216 6.37 15.75 19.21
N ALA A 217 6.78 16.14 18.01
CA ALA A 217 6.65 15.34 16.79
C ALA A 217 7.32 13.96 16.95
N ALA A 218 8.53 13.89 17.54
CA ALA A 218 9.19 12.63 17.83
C ALA A 218 8.39 11.72 18.77
N LYS A 219 7.81 12.26 19.86
CA LYS A 219 6.91 11.50 20.74
C LYS A 219 5.71 10.94 19.97
N MET A 220 5.13 11.75 19.10
CA MET A 220 4.00 11.35 18.26
C MET A 220 4.39 10.32 17.20
N CYS A 221 5.60 10.37 16.63
CA CYS A 221 6.10 9.35 15.69
C CYS A 221 6.12 7.95 16.33
N VAL A 222 6.54 7.88 17.59
CA VAL A 222 6.51 6.64 18.37
C VAL A 222 5.07 6.19 18.59
N ALA A 223 4.19 7.09 19.04
CA ALA A 223 2.77 6.77 19.20
C ALA A 223 2.09 6.30 17.90
N PHE A 224 2.47 6.88 16.76
CA PHE A 224 1.97 6.53 15.43
C PHE A 224 2.61 5.25 14.84
N THR A 225 3.57 4.62 15.51
CA THR A 225 4.17 3.35 15.05
C THR A 225 4.05 2.22 16.07
N ALA A 226 3.71 2.54 17.32
CA ALA A 226 3.41 1.59 18.37
C ALA A 226 2.14 0.78 18.10
N LEU A 227 1.92 -0.31 18.86
CA LEU A 227 0.69 -1.09 18.80
C LEU A 227 -0.46 -0.37 19.51
N ASN A 228 -0.15 0.24 20.65
CA ASN A 228 -1.06 1.07 21.41
C ASN A 228 -0.33 2.23 22.10
N THR A 229 -1.08 3.27 22.40
CA THR A 229 -0.63 4.39 23.23
C THR A 229 -1.72 4.73 24.23
N GLU A 230 -1.33 4.90 25.49
CA GLU A 230 -2.22 5.18 26.62
C GLU A 230 -1.71 6.40 27.38
N TYR A 231 -2.63 7.25 27.83
CA TYR A 231 -2.32 8.35 28.73
C TYR A 231 -2.50 7.93 30.19
N SER A 232 -1.52 8.24 31.04
CA SER A 232 -1.60 8.02 32.49
C SER A 232 -1.83 9.35 33.20
N ASP A 233 -3.02 9.50 33.80
CA ASP A 233 -3.38 10.71 34.57
C ASP A 233 -2.49 10.89 35.82
N GLU A 234 -2.04 9.80 36.44
CA GLU A 234 -1.18 9.86 37.64
C GLU A 234 0.21 10.42 37.34
N SER A 235 0.82 9.99 36.23
CA SER A 235 2.15 10.42 35.83
C SER A 235 2.14 11.63 34.88
N GLN A 236 0.97 12.03 34.38
CA GLN A 236 0.80 13.03 33.31
C GLN A 236 1.69 12.74 32.08
N THR A 237 1.87 11.45 31.77
CA THR A 237 2.71 11.02 30.64
C THR A 237 2.02 9.93 29.81
N TYR A 238 2.44 9.86 28.55
CA TYR A 238 1.99 8.85 27.61
C TYR A 238 2.91 7.63 27.64
N PHE A 239 2.31 6.45 27.51
CA PHE A 239 3.02 5.21 27.35
C PHE A 239 2.65 4.55 26.03
N SER A 240 3.63 4.14 25.24
CA SER A 240 3.43 3.42 23.98
C SER A 240 3.98 2.00 24.08
N THR A 241 3.16 1.02 23.72
CA THR A 241 3.57 -0.40 23.73
C THR A 241 3.88 -0.86 22.33
N TYR A 242 5.06 -1.46 22.15
CA TYR A 242 5.42 -2.21 20.97
C TYR A 242 5.27 -3.70 21.25
N SER A 243 4.54 -4.39 20.39
CA SER A 243 4.35 -5.84 20.50
C SER A 243 5.03 -6.53 19.34
N GLY A 244 5.94 -7.45 19.67
CA GLY A 244 6.58 -8.35 18.72
C GLY A 244 6.75 -9.73 19.36
N LEU A 245 7.99 -10.21 19.47
CA LEU A 245 8.29 -11.43 20.24
C LEU A 245 8.04 -11.26 21.74
N LYS A 246 8.15 -10.03 22.25
CA LYS A 246 7.80 -9.62 23.61
C LYS A 246 6.91 -8.37 23.56
N GLN A 247 6.51 -7.85 24.71
CA GLN A 247 5.89 -6.53 24.82
C GLN A 247 6.85 -5.57 25.51
N THR A 248 7.14 -4.45 24.86
CA THR A 248 8.00 -3.41 25.41
C THR A 248 7.20 -2.12 25.52
N LYS A 249 7.14 -1.54 26.72
CA LYS A 249 6.39 -0.32 27.00
C LYS A 249 7.36 0.84 27.21
N PHE A 250 7.21 1.89 26.40
CA PHE A 250 7.99 3.12 26.50
C PHE A 250 7.15 4.24 27.08
N GLN A 251 7.71 4.97 28.03
CA GLN A 251 7.26 6.29 28.41
C GLN A 251 7.73 7.31 27.36
N LEU A 252 6.80 8.13 26.85
CA LEU A 252 7.08 9.15 25.82
C LEU A 252 7.77 10.39 26.40
N VAL A 253 8.93 10.18 27.00
CA VAL A 253 9.84 11.21 27.51
C VAL A 253 11.11 11.17 26.67
N ILE A 254 11.44 12.32 26.07
CA ILE A 254 12.67 12.50 25.30
C ILE A 254 13.72 13.05 26.27
N PRO A 255 14.90 12.42 26.37
CA PRO A 255 16.00 12.96 27.17
C PRO A 255 16.45 14.33 26.65
N ASP A 256 16.92 15.19 27.56
CA ASP A 256 17.35 16.53 27.18
C ASP A 256 18.59 16.54 26.27
N GLU A 257 19.42 15.50 26.34
CA GLU A 257 20.61 15.29 25.52
C GLU A 257 20.32 14.74 24.12
N CYS A 258 19.04 14.62 23.72
CA CYS A 258 18.68 14.06 22.43
C CYS A 258 19.11 14.97 21.26
N GLU A 259 19.97 14.42 20.39
CA GLU A 259 20.43 15.09 19.17
C GLU A 259 19.32 15.30 18.14
N LYS A 260 19.42 16.38 17.35
CA LYS A 260 18.47 16.72 16.28
C LYS A 260 18.36 15.58 15.25
N ASP A 261 19.48 14.98 14.87
CA ASP A 261 19.56 13.90 13.90
C ASP A 261 18.73 12.67 14.31
N HIS A 262 18.67 12.37 15.61
CA HIS A 262 17.82 11.28 16.12
C HIS A 262 16.32 11.58 15.94
N ILE A 263 15.92 12.85 16.11
CA ILE A 263 14.54 13.32 15.89
C ILE A 263 14.18 13.23 14.40
N GLU A 264 15.07 13.69 13.52
CA GLU A 264 14.88 13.60 12.07
C GLU A 264 14.79 12.15 11.60
N ARG A 265 15.58 11.25 12.20
CA ARG A 265 15.55 9.83 11.85
C ARG A 265 14.27 9.13 12.30
N ILE A 266 13.76 9.39 13.52
CA ILE A 266 12.47 8.81 13.94
C ILE A 266 11.32 9.35 13.08
N TYR A 267 11.38 10.63 12.68
CA TYR A 267 10.42 11.21 11.74
C TYR A 267 10.51 10.56 10.36
N SER A 268 11.71 10.28 9.87
CA SER A 268 11.94 9.54 8.63
C SER A 268 11.37 8.11 8.68
N LEU A 269 11.51 7.43 9.82
CA LEU A 269 10.93 6.10 10.05
C LEU A 269 9.40 6.15 9.97
N TYR A 270 8.80 7.12 10.64
CA TYR A 270 7.36 7.37 10.57
C TYR A 270 6.89 7.66 9.13
N THR A 271 7.56 8.58 8.44
CA THR A 271 7.20 8.95 7.06
C THR A 271 7.31 7.76 6.11
N TRP A 272 8.32 6.92 6.29
CA TRP A 272 8.47 5.68 5.52
C TRP A 272 7.34 4.67 5.82
N ALA A 273 6.93 4.51 7.08
CA ALA A 273 5.85 3.61 7.48
C ALA A 273 4.51 3.99 6.82
N TYR A 274 4.23 5.28 6.69
CA TYR A 274 2.96 5.80 6.17
C TYR A 274 2.97 6.13 4.66
N SER A 275 3.99 5.71 3.92
CA SER A 275 4.09 5.94 2.46
C SER A 275 3.22 4.99 1.62
N GLU A 276 3.32 3.68 1.88
CA GLU A 276 2.57 2.60 1.21
C GLU A 276 2.66 1.33 2.06
N LYS A 277 1.70 0.40 1.91
CA LYS A 277 1.64 -0.87 2.67
C LYS A 277 1.86 -0.68 4.17
N THR A 278 1.13 0.29 4.74
CA THR A 278 1.33 0.77 6.10
C THR A 278 1.23 -0.33 7.16
N ALA A 279 0.28 -1.26 7.00
CA ALA A 279 0.13 -2.42 7.89
C ALA A 279 1.42 -3.24 8.02
N ASP A 280 1.98 -3.66 6.88
CA ASP A 280 3.18 -4.51 6.83
C ASP A 280 4.40 -3.77 7.41
N LYS A 281 4.56 -2.50 7.07
CA LYS A 281 5.69 -1.67 7.53
C LYS A 281 5.61 -1.40 9.03
N ILE A 282 4.43 -1.07 9.57
CA ILE A 282 4.24 -0.87 11.01
C ILE A 282 4.53 -2.16 11.76
N GLY A 283 3.99 -3.31 11.32
CA GLY A 283 4.26 -4.59 11.95
C GLY A 283 5.77 -4.94 11.97
N LEU A 284 6.48 -4.63 10.89
CA LEU A 284 7.93 -4.81 10.83
C LEU A 284 8.68 -3.89 11.80
N ILE A 285 8.31 -2.61 11.85
CA ILE A 285 8.87 -1.64 12.78
C ILE A 285 8.70 -2.11 14.22
N GLN A 286 7.50 -2.58 14.56
CA GLN A 286 7.20 -3.05 15.92
C GLN A 286 8.07 -4.24 16.31
N ASN A 287 8.26 -5.19 15.41
CA ASN A 287 9.13 -6.35 15.64
C ASN A 287 10.59 -5.94 15.83
N ILE A 288 11.12 -5.07 14.98
CA ILE A 288 12.55 -4.71 15.01
C ILE A 288 12.89 -3.86 16.24
N ILE A 289 12.03 -2.89 16.58
CA ILE A 289 12.17 -2.11 17.81
C ILE A 289 12.18 -3.02 19.04
N ASN A 290 11.28 -4.01 19.08
CA ASN A 290 11.21 -4.97 20.18
C ASN A 290 12.47 -5.83 20.34
N ILE A 291 13.14 -6.16 19.23
CA ILE A 291 14.40 -6.94 19.25
C ILE A 291 15.58 -6.08 19.72
N HIS A 292 15.62 -4.81 19.34
CA HIS A 292 16.81 -3.97 19.50
C HIS A 292 16.84 -3.14 20.78
N VAL A 293 15.68 -2.91 21.39
CA VAL A 293 15.62 -2.16 22.65
C VAL A 293 15.59 -3.15 23.83
N LYS A 294 16.71 -3.24 24.54
CA LYS A 294 16.83 -4.05 25.77
C LYS A 294 16.01 -3.41 26.91
N GLU A 295 15.32 -4.24 27.69
CA GLU A 295 14.42 -3.83 28.81
C GLU A 295 15.12 -3.12 29.98
N GLU A 296 16.45 -2.98 29.98
CA GLU A 296 17.19 -2.60 31.18
C GLU A 296 17.11 -1.09 31.48
N THR A 297 16.22 -0.77 32.42
CA THR A 297 16.34 0.29 33.44
C THR A 297 16.33 1.75 32.98
N ASN A 298 15.42 2.10 32.07
CA ASN A 298 14.59 3.31 32.13
C ASN A 298 13.74 3.37 30.85
N PRO A 299 12.40 3.27 30.91
CA PRO A 299 11.55 3.12 29.73
C PRO A 299 11.39 4.44 28.94
N ASN A 300 12.32 5.39 29.04
CA ASN A 300 12.28 6.62 28.27
C ASN A 300 12.67 6.35 26.81
N LEU A 301 12.35 7.29 25.92
CA LEU A 301 12.67 7.16 24.50
C LEU A 301 14.18 7.20 24.20
N GLY A 302 15.03 7.53 25.17
CA GLY A 302 16.48 7.63 24.99
C GLY A 302 17.11 6.38 24.37
N SER A 303 16.79 5.20 24.90
CA SER A 303 17.35 3.93 24.39
C SER A 303 16.89 3.61 22.96
N LEU A 304 15.68 4.03 22.58
CA LEU A 304 15.18 3.89 21.21
C LEU A 304 15.88 4.90 20.29
N LEU A 305 15.94 6.16 20.70
CA LEU A 305 16.48 7.26 19.90
C LEU A 305 17.98 7.11 19.66
N ASN A 306 18.75 6.63 20.65
CA ASN A 306 20.19 6.39 20.47
C ASN A 306 20.49 5.29 19.44
N ASN A 307 19.58 4.32 19.28
CA ASN A 307 19.72 3.22 18.33
C ASN A 307 18.90 3.42 17.05
N ILE A 308 18.29 4.60 16.86
CA ILE A 308 17.28 4.80 15.81
C ILE A 308 17.87 4.66 14.40
N ASN A 309 19.13 5.04 14.22
CA ASN A 309 19.84 4.91 12.95
C ASN A 309 19.97 3.43 12.55
N GLU A 310 20.43 2.59 13.47
CA GLU A 310 20.56 1.16 13.25
C GLU A 310 19.19 0.52 13.00
N ILE A 311 18.20 0.85 13.84
CA ILE A 311 16.81 0.37 13.71
C ILE A 311 16.25 0.72 12.33
N PHE A 312 16.42 1.95 11.86
CA PHE A 312 15.91 2.39 10.57
C PHE A 312 16.51 1.60 9.40
N GLU A 313 17.84 1.37 9.41
CA GLU A 313 18.49 0.57 8.37
C GLU A 313 18.04 -0.90 8.42
N MET A 314 17.90 -1.48 9.61
CA MET A 314 17.40 -2.84 9.75
C MET A 314 15.95 -3.00 9.30
N VAL A 315 15.09 -2.02 9.59
CA VAL A 315 13.71 -1.98 9.09
C VAL A 315 13.70 -1.98 7.57
N LYS A 316 14.50 -1.13 6.94
CA LYS A 316 14.59 -1.09 5.48
C LYS A 316 15.09 -2.39 4.87
N GLU A 317 16.16 -2.97 5.42
CA GLU A 317 16.74 -4.20 4.88
C GLU A 317 15.81 -5.40 5.09
N ASN A 318 15.17 -5.53 6.26
CA ASN A 318 14.20 -6.60 6.49
C ASN A 318 12.98 -6.46 5.56
N TYR A 319 12.50 -5.25 5.31
CA TYR A 319 11.42 -5.02 4.35
C TYR A 319 11.86 -5.40 2.93
N ARG A 320 13.09 -5.05 2.53
CA ARG A 320 13.66 -5.44 1.24
C ARG A 320 13.72 -6.95 1.08
N VAL A 321 14.20 -7.67 2.10
CA VAL A 321 14.24 -9.14 2.11
C VAL A 321 12.82 -9.73 2.05
N TYR A 322 11.87 -9.16 2.80
CA TYR A 322 10.47 -9.57 2.74
C TYR A 322 9.90 -9.45 1.32
N ILE A 323 10.08 -8.30 0.66
CA ILE A 323 9.63 -8.09 -0.72
C ILE A 323 10.33 -9.06 -1.68
N GLN A 324 11.64 -9.27 -1.54
CA GLN A 324 12.38 -10.24 -2.37
C GLN A 324 11.85 -11.67 -2.21
N LYS A 325 11.55 -12.10 -0.99
CA LYS A 325 10.94 -13.42 -0.72
C LYS A 325 9.55 -13.52 -1.34
N SER A 326 8.71 -12.49 -1.20
CA SER A 326 7.38 -12.46 -1.82
C SER A 326 7.44 -12.55 -3.35
N VAL A 327 8.35 -11.79 -3.98
CA VAL A 327 8.58 -11.86 -5.44
C VAL A 327 9.10 -13.23 -5.84
N LYS A 328 10.04 -13.80 -5.09
CA LYS A 328 10.55 -15.15 -5.35
C LYS A 328 9.45 -16.20 -5.25
N SER A 329 8.61 -16.15 -4.20
CA SER A 329 7.47 -17.06 -4.03
C SER A 329 6.52 -16.97 -5.24
N TYR A 330 6.20 -15.75 -5.68
CA TYR A 330 5.39 -15.54 -6.88
C TYR A 330 6.02 -16.14 -8.14
N LEU A 331 7.34 -15.97 -8.33
CA LEU A 331 8.05 -16.55 -9.47
C LEU A 331 8.15 -18.08 -9.39
N ASP A 332 8.33 -18.64 -8.20
CA ASP A 332 8.40 -20.08 -7.96
C ASP A 332 7.04 -20.75 -8.22
N GLU A 333 5.94 -20.16 -7.71
CA GLU A 333 4.57 -20.60 -8.01
C GLU A 333 4.27 -20.54 -9.51
N ARG A 334 4.67 -19.44 -10.16
CA ARG A 334 4.56 -19.30 -11.61
C ARG A 334 5.32 -20.41 -12.35
N LYS A 335 6.56 -20.70 -11.97
CA LYS A 335 7.36 -21.75 -12.58
C LYS A 335 6.74 -23.14 -12.40
N GLN A 336 6.18 -23.43 -11.22
CA GLN A 336 5.49 -24.69 -10.98
C GLN A 336 4.32 -24.91 -11.95
N VAL A 337 3.57 -23.85 -12.27
CA VAL A 337 2.48 -23.93 -13.27
C VAL A 337 3.05 -24.21 -14.66
N GLU A 338 4.13 -23.52 -15.06
CA GLU A 338 4.79 -23.76 -16.35
C GLU A 338 5.31 -25.21 -16.49
N ASP A 339 5.97 -25.72 -15.47
CA ASP A 339 6.48 -27.10 -15.44
C ASP A 339 5.34 -28.12 -15.44
N PHE A 340 4.22 -27.84 -14.76
CA PHE A 340 3.04 -28.69 -14.76
C PHE A 340 2.37 -28.77 -16.14
N ILE A 341 2.23 -27.63 -16.83
CA ILE A 341 1.69 -27.57 -18.20
C ILE A 341 2.59 -28.35 -19.15
N ARG A 342 3.92 -28.15 -19.08
CA ARG A 342 4.89 -28.88 -19.91
C ARG A 342 4.83 -30.39 -19.68
N THR A 343 4.79 -30.80 -18.42
CA THR A 343 4.73 -32.22 -18.04
C THR A 343 3.45 -32.87 -18.53
N THR A 344 2.30 -32.22 -18.30
CA THR A 344 1.00 -32.69 -18.79
C THR A 344 0.99 -32.83 -20.32
N SER A 345 1.58 -31.85 -21.03
CA SER A 345 1.64 -31.87 -22.48
C SER A 345 2.54 -32.99 -23.02
N SER A 346 3.70 -33.21 -22.37
CA SER A 346 4.62 -34.32 -22.70
C SER A 346 3.97 -35.68 -22.48
N GLU A 347 3.23 -35.85 -21.37
CA GLU A 347 2.54 -37.10 -21.06
C GLU A 347 1.44 -37.42 -22.09
N ILE A 348 0.68 -36.41 -22.50
CA ILE A 348 -0.30 -36.54 -23.59
C ILE A 348 0.41 -36.96 -24.89
N GLY A 349 1.52 -36.30 -25.24
CA GLY A 349 2.32 -36.66 -26.42
C GLY A 349 2.81 -38.11 -26.39
N LYS A 350 3.27 -38.60 -25.23
CA LYS A 350 3.67 -40.01 -25.06
C LYS A 350 2.50 -40.97 -25.23
N GLN A 351 1.33 -40.65 -24.68
CA GLN A 351 0.13 -41.48 -24.85
C GLN A 351 -0.29 -41.57 -26.33
N ILE A 352 -0.24 -40.45 -27.05
CA ILE A 352 -0.51 -40.39 -28.49
C ILE A 352 0.49 -41.26 -29.27
N SER A 353 1.80 -41.13 -28.99
CA SER A 353 2.84 -41.95 -29.63
C SER A 353 2.70 -43.44 -29.31
N GLY A 354 2.36 -43.79 -28.06
CA GLY A 354 2.11 -45.18 -27.67
C GLY A 354 0.92 -45.80 -28.38
N LEU A 355 -0.17 -45.05 -28.56
CA LEU A 355 -1.31 -45.48 -29.38
C LEU A 355 -0.89 -45.68 -30.84
N THR A 356 -0.11 -44.76 -31.39
CA THR A 356 0.43 -44.84 -32.75
C THR A 356 1.21 -46.14 -32.94
N ASP A 357 2.17 -46.44 -32.05
CA ASP A 357 3.01 -47.65 -32.10
C ASP A 357 2.22 -48.96 -32.05
N ILE A 358 1.19 -49.04 -31.19
CA ILE A 358 0.33 -50.22 -31.06
C ILE A 358 -0.37 -50.50 -32.40
N VAL A 359 -0.93 -49.45 -33.01
CA VAL A 359 -1.64 -49.59 -34.28
C VAL A 359 -0.67 -50.01 -35.39
N THR A 360 0.52 -49.40 -35.47
CA THR A 360 1.54 -49.76 -36.48
C THR A 360 1.96 -51.22 -36.37
N LYS A 361 2.28 -51.68 -35.15
CA LYS A 361 2.74 -53.05 -34.90
C LYS A 361 1.68 -54.08 -35.23
N ASN A 362 0.43 -53.82 -34.85
CA ASN A 362 -0.67 -54.74 -35.11
C ASN A 362 -0.98 -54.83 -36.61
N LEU A 363 -0.90 -53.73 -37.36
CA LEU A 363 -1.10 -53.74 -38.81
C LEU A 363 0.01 -54.46 -39.57
N PHE A 364 1.27 -54.16 -39.26
CA PHE A 364 2.39 -54.88 -39.91
C PHE A 364 2.44 -56.35 -39.51
N GLY A 365 2.12 -56.68 -38.25
CA GLY A 365 1.97 -58.05 -37.79
C GLY A 365 0.91 -58.81 -38.60
N LEU A 366 -0.27 -58.21 -38.75
CA LEU A 366 -1.35 -58.79 -39.55
C LEU A 366 -0.97 -58.96 -41.03
N LEU A 367 -0.33 -57.96 -41.63
CA LEU A 367 0.16 -58.05 -43.02
C LEU A 367 1.16 -59.20 -43.20
N GLY A 368 2.12 -59.31 -42.29
CA GLY A 368 3.10 -60.39 -42.29
C GLY A 368 2.45 -61.76 -42.15
N THR A 369 1.44 -61.89 -41.28
CA THR A 369 0.67 -63.14 -41.13
C THR A 369 -0.06 -63.49 -42.43
N ALA A 370 -0.77 -62.55 -43.07
CA ALA A 370 -1.47 -62.83 -44.32
C ALA A 370 -0.55 -63.32 -45.44
N ILE A 371 0.58 -62.64 -45.64
CA ILE A 371 1.58 -63.03 -46.66
C ILE A 371 2.13 -64.43 -46.33
N THR A 372 2.47 -64.68 -45.07
CA THR A 372 2.99 -65.98 -44.62
C THR A 372 1.96 -67.11 -44.80
N THR A 373 0.69 -66.85 -44.52
CA THR A 373 -0.40 -67.81 -44.71
C THR A 373 -0.60 -68.14 -46.19
N VAL A 374 -0.60 -67.14 -47.08
CA VAL A 374 -0.73 -67.38 -48.53
C VAL A 374 0.44 -68.20 -49.07
N ILE A 375 1.67 -67.88 -48.66
CA ILE A 375 2.87 -68.60 -49.10
C ILE A 375 2.92 -70.01 -48.50
N GLY A 376 2.62 -70.16 -47.20
CA GLY A 376 2.75 -71.41 -46.44
C GLY A 376 1.69 -72.46 -46.78
N PHE A 377 0.50 -72.04 -47.24
CA PHE A 377 -0.59 -72.94 -47.62
C PHE A 377 -0.66 -73.24 -49.13
N ASN A 378 0.36 -72.87 -49.92
CA ASN A 378 0.42 -73.12 -51.36
C ASN A 378 0.68 -74.60 -51.75
N LYS A 379 0.01 -75.55 -51.07
CA LYS A 379 -0.04 -76.96 -51.43
C LYS A 379 -1.39 -77.27 -52.11
N PRO A 380 -1.42 -78.12 -53.15
CA PRO A 380 -2.64 -78.39 -53.93
C PRO A 380 -3.81 -78.92 -53.09
N GLU A 381 -3.53 -79.66 -52.01
CA GLU A 381 -4.50 -80.20 -51.05
C GLU A 381 -5.26 -79.14 -50.23
N ASN A 382 -4.68 -77.95 -50.05
CA ASN A 382 -5.23 -76.90 -49.18
C ASN A 382 -5.83 -75.71 -49.95
N GLN A 383 -5.78 -75.73 -51.29
CA GLN A 383 -6.23 -74.62 -52.13
C GLN A 383 -7.70 -74.25 -51.91
N ALA A 384 -8.56 -75.21 -51.56
CA ALA A 384 -9.98 -74.98 -51.28
C ALA A 384 -10.23 -74.13 -50.02
N TYR A 385 -9.31 -74.12 -49.05
CA TYR A 385 -9.48 -73.41 -47.78
C TYR A 385 -8.90 -71.99 -47.79
N ILE A 386 -8.02 -71.68 -48.75
CA ILE A 386 -7.35 -70.38 -48.85
C ILE A 386 -8.35 -69.21 -48.98
N PRO A 387 -9.40 -69.25 -49.84
CA PRO A 387 -10.36 -68.14 -49.95
C PRO A 387 -11.09 -67.84 -48.63
N TRP A 388 -11.50 -68.88 -47.90
CA TRP A 388 -12.19 -68.74 -46.61
C TRP A 388 -11.30 -68.09 -45.55
N ILE A 389 -10.03 -68.47 -45.50
CA ILE A 389 -9.05 -67.86 -44.61
C ILE A 389 -8.85 -66.38 -44.96
N LEU A 390 -8.79 -66.03 -46.25
CA LEU A 390 -8.64 -64.63 -46.70
C LEU A 390 -9.88 -63.78 -46.38
N TYR A 391 -11.10 -64.34 -46.45
CA TYR A 391 -12.32 -63.64 -46.07
C TYR A 391 -12.39 -63.38 -44.56
N VAL A 392 -12.12 -64.39 -43.74
CA VAL A 392 -12.06 -64.23 -42.27
C VAL A 392 -10.99 -63.20 -41.90
N TYR A 393 -9.84 -63.23 -42.57
CA TYR A 393 -8.79 -62.25 -42.38
C TYR A 393 -9.23 -60.82 -42.76
N SER A 394 -9.85 -60.64 -43.93
CA SER A 394 -10.34 -59.33 -44.39
C SER A 394 -11.37 -58.74 -43.43
N PHE A 395 -12.32 -59.56 -42.96
CA PHE A 395 -13.31 -59.16 -41.97
C PHE A 395 -12.68 -58.78 -40.62
N PHE A 396 -11.72 -59.58 -40.14
CA PHE A 396 -11.01 -59.31 -38.89
C PHE A 396 -10.20 -58.01 -38.97
N SER A 397 -9.51 -57.76 -40.09
CA SER A 397 -8.71 -56.56 -40.30
C SER A 397 -9.57 -55.28 -40.34
N ILE A 398 -10.72 -55.31 -41.02
CA ILE A 398 -11.68 -54.20 -41.03
C ILE A 398 -12.25 -53.96 -39.63
N SER A 399 -12.65 -55.02 -38.93
CA SER A 399 -13.19 -54.92 -37.57
C SER A 399 -12.17 -54.32 -36.60
N LEU A 400 -10.90 -54.70 -36.72
CA LEU A 400 -9.81 -54.18 -35.91
C LEU A 400 -9.50 -52.71 -36.24
N ALA A 401 -9.53 -52.33 -37.52
CA ALA A 401 -9.35 -50.94 -37.95
C ALA A 401 -10.46 -50.03 -37.40
N ILE A 402 -11.73 -50.49 -37.44
CA ILE A 402 -12.88 -49.76 -36.88
C ILE A 402 -12.76 -49.66 -35.35
N TYR A 403 -12.39 -50.75 -34.67
CA TYR A 403 -12.22 -50.77 -33.21
C TYR A 403 -11.14 -49.78 -32.76
N TYR A 404 -9.95 -49.83 -33.36
CA TYR A 404 -8.87 -48.91 -33.00
C TYR A 404 -9.20 -47.46 -33.37
N SER A 405 -9.86 -47.20 -34.49
CA SER A 405 -10.29 -45.85 -34.87
C SER A 405 -11.29 -45.26 -33.86
N THR A 406 -12.22 -46.09 -33.38
CA THR A 406 -13.23 -45.68 -32.40
C THR A 406 -12.60 -45.41 -31.03
N LEU A 407 -11.72 -46.30 -30.57
CA LEU A 407 -10.99 -46.16 -29.31
C LEU A 407 -10.08 -44.92 -29.32
N ALA A 408 -9.38 -44.71 -30.44
CA ALA A 408 -8.52 -43.56 -30.65
C ALA A 408 -9.31 -42.24 -30.62
N ASN A 409 -10.46 -42.17 -31.30
CA ASN A 409 -11.33 -40.99 -31.28
C ASN A 409 -11.95 -40.73 -29.90
N ALA A 410 -12.32 -41.77 -29.16
CA ALA A 410 -12.83 -41.64 -27.79
C ALA A 410 -11.77 -41.07 -26.84
N ASN A 411 -10.57 -41.67 -26.85
CA ASN A 411 -9.44 -41.20 -26.02
C ASN A 411 -9.03 -39.77 -26.39
N LYS A 412 -9.01 -39.44 -27.69
CA LYS A 412 -8.75 -38.09 -28.18
C LYS A 412 -9.70 -37.05 -27.56
N LYS A 413 -11.00 -37.35 -27.53
CA LYS A 413 -12.00 -36.43 -27.00
C LYS A 413 -11.78 -36.17 -25.52
N VAL A 414 -11.57 -37.23 -24.74
CA VAL A 414 -11.32 -37.14 -23.29
C VAL A 414 -10.04 -36.34 -23.01
N ILE A 415 -8.95 -36.63 -23.73
CA ILE A 415 -7.66 -35.93 -23.58
C ILE A 415 -7.83 -34.43 -23.89
N ASN A 416 -8.52 -34.10 -24.98
CA ASN A 416 -8.74 -32.71 -25.38
C ASN A 416 -9.62 -31.95 -24.37
N GLU A 417 -10.67 -32.59 -23.84
CA GLU A 417 -11.55 -31.99 -22.84
C GLU A 417 -10.80 -31.73 -21.53
N VAL A 418 -10.01 -32.70 -21.05
CA VAL A 418 -9.19 -32.54 -19.84
C VAL A 418 -8.16 -31.44 -20.03
N TYR A 419 -7.51 -31.38 -21.19
CA TYR A 419 -6.54 -30.33 -21.53
C TYR A 419 -7.17 -28.94 -21.55
N LYS A 420 -8.25 -28.75 -22.31
CA LYS A 420 -8.95 -27.46 -22.43
C LYS A 420 -9.52 -26.99 -21.10
N LYS A 421 -10.11 -27.90 -20.32
CA LYS A 421 -10.64 -27.58 -18.99
C LYS A 421 -9.53 -27.07 -18.07
N ARG A 422 -8.40 -27.76 -18.03
CA ARG A 422 -7.26 -27.38 -17.18
C ARG A 422 -6.65 -26.05 -17.60
N ILE A 423 -6.43 -25.82 -18.89
CA ILE A 423 -5.96 -24.51 -19.38
C ILE A 423 -6.92 -23.40 -18.97
N ASN A 424 -8.22 -23.61 -19.11
CA ASN A 424 -9.22 -22.61 -18.79
C ASN A 424 -9.25 -22.28 -17.28
N ASP A 425 -9.04 -23.27 -16.42
CA ASP A 425 -8.94 -23.05 -14.97
C ASP A 425 -7.71 -22.20 -14.60
N TYR A 426 -6.60 -22.32 -15.35
CA TYR A 426 -5.41 -21.49 -15.16
C TYR A 426 -5.47 -20.12 -15.85
N LYS A 427 -6.17 -19.98 -16.99
CA LYS A 427 -6.44 -18.69 -17.66
C LYS A 427 -7.24 -17.73 -16.78
N LYS A 428 -8.01 -18.22 -15.82
CA LYS A 428 -8.70 -17.39 -14.82
C LYS A 428 -7.77 -16.73 -13.79
N ILE A 429 -6.53 -17.23 -13.65
CA ILE A 429 -5.57 -16.81 -12.62
C ILE A 429 -4.40 -16.01 -13.24
N PHE A 430 -4.11 -16.19 -14.54
CA PHE A 430 -2.99 -15.55 -15.24
C PHE A 430 -3.44 -14.85 -16.53
N LEU A 431 -2.72 -13.80 -16.96
CA LEU A 431 -2.96 -13.07 -18.22
C LEU A 431 -2.96 -14.03 -19.45
N GLU A 432 -4.02 -13.96 -20.25
CA GLU A 432 -4.34 -14.91 -21.33
C GLU A 432 -3.23 -15.05 -22.40
N ASP A 433 -2.57 -13.95 -22.78
CA ASP A 433 -1.60 -13.91 -23.88
C ASP A 433 -0.33 -14.76 -23.67
N ARG A 434 0.05 -15.03 -22.42
CA ARG A 434 1.28 -15.78 -22.10
C ARG A 434 1.05 -17.28 -21.98
N ILE A 435 -0.15 -17.71 -21.59
CA ILE A 435 -0.50 -19.13 -21.57
C ILE A 435 -0.41 -19.69 -22.98
N ASP A 436 -0.87 -18.94 -23.98
CA ASP A 436 -0.81 -19.33 -25.39
C ASP A 436 0.65 -19.38 -25.92
N GLN A 437 1.56 -18.57 -25.38
CA GLN A 437 3.01 -18.67 -25.67
C GLN A 437 3.69 -19.89 -25.02
N ILE A 438 3.28 -20.28 -23.80
CA ILE A 438 3.87 -21.40 -23.06
C ILE A 438 3.37 -22.75 -23.57
N THR A 439 2.08 -22.83 -23.89
CA THR A 439 1.46 -24.03 -24.47
C THR A 439 1.76 -24.16 -25.96
N GLY A 440 1.84 -23.03 -26.67
CA GLY A 440 2.01 -22.99 -28.12
C GLY A 440 0.93 -23.76 -28.87
N ASN A 441 1.12 -23.95 -30.17
CA ASN A 441 0.30 -24.88 -30.96
C ASN A 441 0.70 -26.35 -30.75
N SER A 442 1.48 -26.68 -29.70
CA SER A 442 2.14 -27.99 -29.60
C SER A 442 1.15 -29.15 -29.47
N ILE A 443 0.09 -28.97 -28.68
CA ILE A 443 -0.95 -29.99 -28.51
C ILE A 443 -1.91 -30.01 -29.70
N ASP A 444 -2.29 -28.84 -30.24
CA ASP A 444 -3.13 -28.79 -31.44
C ASP A 444 -2.42 -29.41 -32.66
N GLN A 445 -1.11 -29.18 -32.80
CA GLN A 445 -0.26 -29.82 -33.80
C GLN A 445 -0.13 -31.32 -33.56
N GLN A 446 0.09 -31.78 -32.32
CA GLN A 446 0.11 -33.21 -32.01
C GLN A 446 -1.25 -33.87 -32.27
N MET A 447 -2.35 -33.16 -32.01
CA MET A 447 -3.72 -33.59 -32.29
C MET A 447 -4.00 -33.66 -33.79
N GLU A 448 -3.43 -32.74 -34.58
CA GLU A 448 -3.50 -32.73 -36.04
C GLU A 448 -2.65 -33.83 -36.67
N ILE A 449 -1.43 -34.04 -36.15
CA ILE A 449 -0.54 -35.16 -36.53
C ILE A 449 -1.24 -36.48 -36.24
N PHE A 450 -1.88 -36.63 -35.07
CA PHE A 450 -2.65 -37.81 -34.72
C PHE A 450 -3.86 -38.04 -35.63
N ASN A 451 -4.60 -36.99 -35.96
CA ASN A 451 -5.72 -37.07 -36.91
C ASN A 451 -5.26 -37.54 -38.29
N ARG A 452 -4.19 -36.93 -38.80
CA ARG A 452 -3.57 -37.29 -40.06
C ARG A 452 -3.09 -38.74 -40.02
N TYR A 453 -2.48 -39.15 -38.92
CA TYR A 453 -2.02 -40.52 -38.71
C TYR A 453 -3.17 -41.53 -38.71
N LEU A 454 -4.25 -41.27 -37.97
CA LEU A 454 -5.45 -42.11 -37.96
C LEU A 454 -6.04 -42.28 -39.36
N HIS A 455 -6.15 -41.18 -40.13
CA HIS A 455 -6.58 -41.26 -41.52
C HIS A 455 -5.62 -42.08 -42.39
N TRP A 456 -4.31 -41.84 -42.26
CA TRP A 456 -3.27 -42.59 -42.97
C TRP A 456 -3.14 -44.04 -42.54
N THR A 457 -3.78 -44.43 -41.46
CA THR A 457 -3.73 -45.80 -40.96
C THR A 457 -5.00 -46.56 -41.31
N VAL A 458 -6.18 -45.96 -41.09
CA VAL A 458 -7.47 -46.58 -41.38
C VAL A 458 -7.67 -46.81 -42.88
N TRP A 459 -7.38 -45.83 -43.73
CA TRP A 459 -7.63 -45.93 -45.17
C TRP A 459 -6.78 -47.02 -45.84
N PRO A 460 -5.46 -47.12 -45.60
CA PRO A 460 -4.66 -48.23 -46.13
C PRO A 460 -5.07 -49.59 -45.57
N SER A 461 -5.47 -49.70 -44.29
CA SER A 461 -5.95 -50.98 -43.74
C SER A 461 -7.22 -51.46 -44.45
N ILE A 462 -8.15 -50.55 -44.75
CA ILE A 462 -9.35 -50.86 -45.54
C ILE A 462 -8.96 -51.27 -46.96
N LEU A 463 -8.04 -50.54 -47.59
CA LEU A 463 -7.55 -50.83 -48.94
C LEU A 463 -6.88 -52.21 -49.03
N ILE A 464 -6.02 -52.54 -48.08
CA ILE A 464 -5.36 -53.85 -47.96
C ILE A 464 -6.41 -54.95 -47.78
N SER A 465 -7.39 -54.74 -46.90
CA SER A 465 -8.46 -55.71 -46.66
C SER A 465 -9.29 -55.96 -47.91
N LEU A 466 -9.53 -54.92 -48.72
CA LEU A 466 -10.20 -55.02 -50.01
C LEU A 466 -9.36 -55.80 -51.03
N ILE A 467 -8.06 -55.53 -51.11
CA ILE A 467 -7.14 -56.27 -51.99
C ILE A 467 -7.11 -57.76 -51.61
N VAL A 468 -6.98 -58.07 -50.33
CA VAL A 468 -6.99 -59.46 -49.83
C VAL A 468 -8.31 -60.15 -50.12
N PHE A 469 -9.44 -59.44 -49.98
CA PHE A 469 -10.76 -59.95 -50.34
C PHE A 469 -10.87 -60.25 -51.84
N LEU A 470 -10.37 -59.36 -52.70
CA LEU A 470 -10.32 -59.56 -54.16
C LEU A 470 -9.43 -60.74 -54.56
N ILE A 471 -8.29 -60.94 -53.88
CA ILE A 471 -7.44 -62.12 -54.08
C ILE A 471 -8.19 -63.40 -53.69
N GLY A 472 -8.95 -63.37 -52.58
CA GLY A 472 -9.84 -64.47 -52.19
C GLY A 472 -10.85 -64.83 -53.28
N LEU A 473 -11.50 -63.82 -53.88
CA LEU A 473 -12.42 -64.00 -55.01
C LEU A 473 -11.74 -64.60 -56.25
N MET A 474 -10.52 -64.16 -56.56
CA MET A 474 -9.74 -64.72 -57.66
C MET A 474 -9.38 -66.19 -57.40
N CYS A 475 -8.94 -66.53 -56.19
CA CYS A 475 -8.64 -67.92 -55.80
C CYS A 475 -9.88 -68.82 -55.81
N HIS A 476 -11.08 -68.27 -55.55
CA HIS A 476 -12.33 -69.01 -55.61
C HIS A 476 -12.87 -69.19 -57.06
N GLY A 477 -12.14 -68.72 -58.08
CA GLY A 477 -12.56 -68.84 -59.48
C GLY A 477 -13.77 -67.98 -59.84
N PHE A 478 -14.09 -66.96 -59.04
CA PHE A 478 -15.27 -66.12 -59.27
C PHE A 478 -15.20 -65.37 -60.61
N PHE A 479 -14.00 -64.94 -61.03
CA PHE A 479 -13.80 -64.28 -62.32
C PHE A 479 -13.91 -65.24 -63.51
N SER A 480 -13.48 -66.50 -63.39
CA SER A 480 -13.72 -67.50 -64.44
C SER A 480 -15.19 -67.86 -64.51
N TRP A 481 -15.88 -68.00 -63.38
CA TRP A 481 -17.33 -68.23 -63.29
C TRP A 481 -18.14 -67.08 -63.90
N ILE A 482 -17.85 -65.82 -63.57
CA ILE A 482 -18.48 -64.63 -64.18
C ILE A 482 -18.22 -64.60 -65.69
N TYR A 483 -17.01 -64.90 -66.15
CA TYR A 483 -16.70 -64.87 -67.57
C TYR A 483 -17.47 -65.95 -68.34
N THR A 484 -17.66 -67.14 -67.77
CA THR A 484 -18.47 -68.22 -68.36
C THR A 484 -19.99 -68.01 -68.27
N GLU A 485 -20.51 -67.41 -67.18
CA GLU A 485 -21.95 -67.22 -66.96
C GLU A 485 -22.47 -65.86 -67.47
N SER A 486 -21.60 -64.88 -67.72
CA SER A 486 -22.00 -63.57 -68.25
C SER A 486 -22.84 -63.64 -69.54
N PRO A 487 -22.56 -64.53 -70.52
CA PRO A 487 -23.39 -64.64 -71.71
C PRO A 487 -24.80 -65.14 -71.39
N HIS A 488 -24.93 -66.10 -70.47
CA HIS A 488 -26.21 -66.70 -70.08
C HIS A 488 -27.07 -65.77 -69.20
N ILE A 489 -26.45 -64.95 -68.36
CA ILE A 489 -27.15 -63.93 -67.57
C ILE A 489 -27.64 -62.79 -68.47
N ILE A 490 -26.84 -62.35 -69.44
CA ILE A 490 -27.25 -61.35 -70.43
C ILE A 490 -28.41 -61.88 -71.28
N GLU A 491 -28.37 -63.14 -71.70
CA GLU A 491 -29.44 -63.78 -72.46
C GLU A 491 -30.74 -63.94 -71.64
N LYS A 492 -30.65 -64.29 -70.35
CA LYS A 492 -31.81 -64.31 -69.44
C LYS A 492 -32.38 -62.93 -69.15
N VAL A 493 -31.54 -61.90 -69.04
CA VAL A 493 -31.99 -60.51 -68.84
C VAL A 493 -32.67 -59.98 -70.11
N ILE A 494 -32.15 -60.32 -71.30
CA ILE A 494 -32.80 -60.01 -72.59
C ILE A 494 -34.14 -60.76 -72.74
N GLN A 495 -34.23 -62.02 -72.32
CA GLN A 495 -35.49 -62.77 -72.30
C GLN A 495 -36.51 -62.18 -71.31
N LEU A 496 -36.06 -61.71 -70.14
CA LEU A 496 -36.95 -61.04 -69.17
C LEU A 496 -37.44 -59.68 -69.67
N LEU A 497 -36.59 -58.93 -70.37
CA LEU A 497 -36.92 -57.63 -70.98
C LEU A 497 -37.78 -57.74 -72.25
N THR A 498 -37.87 -58.92 -72.87
CA THR A 498 -38.76 -59.19 -74.02
C THR A 498 -40.10 -59.81 -73.61
N LEU A 499 -40.27 -60.15 -72.32
CA LEU A 499 -41.51 -60.65 -71.71
C LEU A 499 -42.24 -59.57 -70.86
N LEU A 500 -41.69 -58.37 -70.81
CA LEU A 500 -42.27 -57.11 -70.30
C LEU A 500 -42.61 -56.22 -71.49
#